data_AF-I9AGG3-F1
#
_entry.id   AF-I9AGG3-F1
#
_cell.length_a   1.000
_cell.length_b   1.000
_cell.length_c   1.000
_cell.angle_alpha   90.00
_cell.angle_beta   90.00
_cell.angle_gamma   90.00
#
_symmetry.space_group_name_H-M   'P 1'
#
loop_
_entity.id
_entity.type
_entity.pdbx_description
1 polymer ?
#
loop_
_entity_poly.entity_id
_entity_poly.type
_entity_poly.pdbx_seq_one_letter_code
_entity_poly.pdbx_strand_id
1 'polypeptide(L)'
;MKIKQIVSALERFAPLPLQDGFDNAGLQIGLTEAEATGALLCLDVTEAVLDEAIALGYNLVISHHPLIFKGYKSITGKDYVERCILKAIKNDIVIYSAHTNLDNAQGGVNYKIAEKIGLKNLKVLEPKENNLVKLVTFVPYAQADAVREALFAAGCGNIGDYDSCSYNLKGEGTFRAKEGTHPFCGTIGELHHEEEVRIETILPSFKKAETIKALLAAHPYEEPAFDIYPLLNDWSQAGSGIVGELDESETELEFLKRIKKTFEVGCLRHNKLKGREIQKVALCGGAGAFLLPQAIRSGADVFITGEIKYHDYFGHEEDILMAEIGHYESEQYTKEIFYSIIRDLFPNFALQLSKINTNPIKYL
;
A
#
# COMPACT_ATOMS: atom_id res chain seq x y z
N MET A 1 -1.89 11.99 -22.23
CA MET A 1 -0.98 11.38 -21.25
C MET A 1 -1.14 9.88 -21.31
N LYS A 2 -0.07 9.11 -21.11
CA LYS A 2 -0.14 7.66 -21.21
C LYS A 2 -0.73 7.05 -19.94
N ILE A 3 -1.48 5.96 -20.08
CA ILE A 3 -2.06 5.21 -18.96
C ILE A 3 -0.97 4.78 -17.95
N LYS A 4 0.22 4.43 -18.45
CA LYS A 4 1.39 4.11 -17.62
C LYS A 4 1.72 5.19 -16.59
N GLN A 5 1.55 6.47 -16.93
CA GLN A 5 1.86 7.57 -16.00
C GLN A 5 0.88 7.59 -14.81
N ILE A 6 -0.40 7.25 -15.07
CA ILE A 6 -1.44 7.15 -14.05
C ILE A 6 -1.20 5.92 -13.17
N VAL A 7 -0.93 4.77 -13.79
CA VAL A 7 -0.61 3.52 -13.06
C VAL A 7 0.63 3.71 -12.17
N SER A 8 1.71 4.29 -12.69
CA SER A 8 2.90 4.57 -11.89
C SER A 8 2.64 5.55 -10.73
N ALA A 9 1.67 6.47 -10.86
CA ALA A 9 1.28 7.32 -9.74
C ALA A 9 0.60 6.52 -8.63
N LEU A 10 -0.31 5.61 -8.98
CA LEU A 10 -0.97 4.70 -8.03
C LEU A 10 0.04 3.76 -7.37
N GLU A 11 0.98 3.19 -8.13
CA GLU A 11 2.02 2.30 -7.61
C GLU A 11 3.08 3.03 -6.77
N ARG A 12 3.27 4.34 -6.94
CA ARG A 12 4.10 5.14 -6.00
C ARG A 12 3.41 5.33 -4.66
N PHE A 13 2.09 5.49 -4.66
CA PHE A 13 1.29 5.61 -3.45
C PHE A 13 1.17 4.26 -2.72
N ALA A 14 0.81 3.20 -3.46
CA ALA A 14 0.68 1.84 -2.94
C ALA A 14 1.54 0.87 -3.78
N PRO A 15 2.84 0.73 -3.45
CA PRO A 15 3.75 -0.14 -4.19
C PRO A 15 3.25 -1.58 -4.27
N LEU A 16 3.28 -2.18 -5.46
CA LEU A 16 2.87 -3.58 -5.67
C LEU A 16 3.53 -4.59 -4.72
N PRO A 17 4.82 -4.43 -4.30
CA PRO A 17 5.43 -5.33 -3.32
C PRO A 17 4.79 -5.30 -1.92
N LEU A 18 3.87 -4.38 -1.63
CA LEU A 18 3.09 -4.37 -0.39
C LEU A 18 1.94 -5.38 -0.40
N GLN A 19 1.59 -5.94 -1.56
CA GLN A 19 0.53 -6.93 -1.63
C GLN A 19 0.88 -8.21 -0.87
N ASP A 20 -0.14 -8.92 -0.41
CA ASP A 20 0.02 -10.21 0.22
C ASP A 20 0.34 -11.30 -0.81
N GLY A 21 0.99 -12.37 -0.38
CA GLY A 21 1.54 -13.39 -1.29
C GLY A 21 0.50 -14.17 -2.12
N PHE A 22 -0.78 -14.08 -1.76
CA PHE A 22 -1.89 -14.69 -2.51
C PHE A 22 -2.55 -13.72 -3.50
N ASP A 23 -2.22 -12.43 -3.43
CA ASP A 23 -2.91 -11.37 -4.15
C ASP A 23 -2.50 -11.31 -5.64
N ASN A 24 -3.27 -10.56 -6.43
CA ASN A 24 -3.01 -10.25 -7.83
C ASN A 24 -3.27 -8.77 -8.14
N ALA A 25 -2.66 -7.86 -7.37
CA ALA A 25 -2.72 -6.43 -7.65
C ALA A 25 -1.82 -6.05 -8.83
N GLY A 26 -2.18 -4.96 -9.53
CA GLY A 26 -1.47 -4.41 -10.67
C GLY A 26 -2.31 -4.38 -11.95
N LEU A 27 -1.63 -4.27 -13.09
CA LEU A 27 -2.26 -4.31 -14.42
C LEU A 27 -2.88 -5.68 -14.67
N GLN A 28 -4.20 -5.72 -14.89
CA GLN A 28 -4.94 -6.95 -15.16
C GLN A 28 -5.07 -7.20 -16.68
N ILE A 29 -5.48 -6.18 -17.43
CA ILE A 29 -5.82 -6.27 -18.86
C ILE A 29 -5.39 -4.99 -19.57
N GLY A 30 -4.91 -5.11 -20.80
CA GLY A 30 -4.69 -3.98 -21.72
C GLY A 30 -3.25 -3.47 -21.79
N LEU A 31 -3.03 -2.42 -22.57
CA LEU A 31 -1.71 -1.85 -22.86
C LEU A 31 -1.57 -0.44 -22.26
N THR A 32 -0.58 -0.26 -21.38
CA THR A 32 -0.41 1.01 -20.64
C THR A 32 0.28 2.11 -21.46
N GLU A 33 0.85 1.79 -22.61
CA GLU A 33 1.44 2.77 -23.53
C GLU A 33 0.39 3.56 -24.32
N ALA A 34 -0.89 3.15 -24.28
CA ALA A 34 -1.99 3.88 -24.88
C ALA A 34 -2.24 5.24 -24.19
N GLU A 35 -2.72 6.21 -24.98
CA GLU A 35 -3.18 7.50 -24.47
C GLU A 35 -4.46 7.30 -23.66
N ALA A 36 -4.51 7.87 -22.45
CA ALA A 36 -5.67 7.79 -21.58
C ALA A 36 -6.74 8.79 -22.04
N THR A 37 -7.95 8.32 -22.35
CA THR A 37 -9.10 9.16 -22.70
C THR A 37 -9.88 9.61 -21.46
N GLY A 38 -9.85 8.80 -20.41
CA GLY A 38 -10.44 9.06 -19.10
C GLY A 38 -10.39 7.81 -18.24
N ALA A 39 -10.61 7.94 -16.93
CA ALA A 39 -10.64 6.81 -16.01
C ALA A 39 -11.93 6.72 -15.19
N LEU A 40 -12.43 5.49 -15.06
CA LEU A 40 -13.54 5.13 -14.19
C LEU A 40 -13.01 4.41 -12.95
N LEU A 41 -13.38 4.91 -11.77
CA LEU A 41 -12.94 4.39 -10.47
C LEU A 41 -14.04 3.55 -9.84
N CYS A 42 -13.74 2.31 -9.47
CA CYS A 42 -14.71 1.35 -8.93
C CYS A 42 -14.13 0.52 -7.77
N LEU A 43 -15.01 -0.16 -7.03
CA LEU A 43 -14.58 -1.19 -6.08
C LEU A 43 -14.35 -2.50 -6.85
N ASP A 44 -15.42 -2.97 -7.51
CA ASP A 44 -15.44 -4.19 -8.32
C ASP A 44 -15.59 -3.89 -9.81
N VAL A 45 -14.92 -4.68 -10.66
CA VAL A 45 -15.14 -4.63 -12.10
C VAL A 45 -16.27 -5.60 -12.47
N THR A 46 -17.35 -5.06 -13.01
CA THR A 46 -18.49 -5.83 -13.53
C THR A 46 -18.81 -5.42 -14.96
N GLU A 47 -19.64 -6.20 -15.65
CA GLU A 47 -20.06 -5.87 -17.02
C GLU A 47 -20.73 -4.50 -17.10
N ALA A 48 -21.50 -4.11 -16.08
CA ALA A 48 -22.17 -2.82 -15.99
C ALA A 48 -21.19 -1.65 -15.76
N VAL A 49 -20.10 -1.87 -15.00
CA VAL A 49 -19.03 -0.88 -14.83
C VAL A 49 -18.29 -0.67 -16.15
N LEU A 50 -18.05 -1.74 -16.92
CA LEU A 50 -17.45 -1.62 -18.25
C LEU A 50 -18.40 -0.91 -19.22
N ASP A 51 -19.70 -1.20 -19.18
CA ASP A 51 -20.69 -0.48 -20.00
C ASP A 51 -20.72 1.02 -19.65
N GLU A 52 -20.61 1.39 -18.37
CA GLU A 52 -20.46 2.78 -17.94
C GLU A 52 -19.20 3.43 -18.52
N ALA A 53 -18.04 2.75 -18.46
CA ALA A 53 -16.79 3.26 -19.02
C ALA A 53 -16.89 3.47 -20.54
N ILE A 54 -17.48 2.51 -21.27
CA ILE A 54 -17.70 2.61 -22.72
C ILE A 54 -18.61 3.79 -23.05
N ALA A 55 -19.72 3.96 -22.31
CA ALA A 55 -20.66 5.05 -22.54
C ALA A 55 -20.04 6.44 -22.31
N LEU A 56 -19.07 6.53 -21.40
CA LEU A 56 -18.29 7.75 -21.13
C LEU A 56 -17.11 7.95 -22.09
N GLY A 57 -16.78 6.96 -22.91
CA GLY A 57 -15.59 6.98 -23.77
C GLY A 57 -14.27 6.84 -23.01
N TYR A 58 -14.29 6.24 -21.81
CA TYR A 58 -13.12 6.04 -20.97
C TYR A 58 -12.45 4.70 -21.27
N ASN A 59 -11.12 4.72 -21.41
CA ASN A 59 -10.32 3.53 -21.73
C ASN A 59 -9.45 3.04 -20.55
N LEU A 60 -9.69 3.54 -19.34
CA LEU A 60 -9.05 3.07 -18.12
C LEU A 60 -10.10 2.80 -17.03
N VAL A 61 -10.07 1.62 -16.45
CA VAL A 61 -10.83 1.26 -15.26
C VAL A 61 -9.85 0.91 -14.14
N ILE A 62 -10.01 1.58 -13.01
CA ILE A 62 -9.22 1.35 -11.81
C ILE A 62 -10.14 0.79 -10.73
N SER A 63 -9.81 -0.39 -10.22
CA SER A 63 -10.58 -1.09 -9.20
C SER A 63 -9.77 -1.31 -7.93
N HIS A 64 -10.48 -1.55 -6.82
CA HIS A 64 -9.84 -2.12 -5.64
C HIS A 64 -9.66 -3.62 -5.82
N HIS A 65 -10.75 -4.34 -6.06
CA HIS A 65 -10.73 -5.79 -6.22
C HIS A 65 -10.18 -6.21 -7.59
N PRO A 66 -9.22 -7.16 -7.63
CA PRO A 66 -8.73 -7.71 -8.87
C PRO A 66 -9.85 -8.42 -9.63
N LEU A 67 -10.07 -8.04 -10.89
CA LEU A 67 -10.98 -8.78 -11.77
C LEU A 67 -10.47 -10.22 -11.98
N ILE A 68 -9.16 -10.38 -12.20
CA ILE A 68 -8.51 -11.68 -12.37
C ILE A 68 -7.85 -12.02 -11.04
N PHE A 69 -8.52 -12.80 -10.19
CA PHE A 69 -7.91 -13.25 -8.94
C PHE A 69 -7.15 -14.57 -9.07
N LYS A 70 -7.51 -15.39 -10.06
CA LYS A 70 -6.85 -16.67 -10.35
C LYS A 70 -6.56 -16.76 -11.84
N GLY A 71 -5.49 -17.47 -12.19
CA GLY A 71 -5.10 -17.68 -13.59
C GLY A 71 -6.17 -18.43 -14.40
N TYR A 72 -6.46 -17.93 -15.60
CA TYR A 72 -7.41 -18.54 -16.54
C TYR A 72 -6.68 -19.45 -17.54
N LYS A 73 -7.24 -20.65 -17.77
CA LYS A 73 -6.75 -21.59 -18.80
C LYS A 73 -7.41 -21.36 -20.17
N SER A 74 -8.58 -20.74 -20.18
CA SER A 74 -9.34 -20.38 -21.38
C SER A 74 -10.24 -19.17 -21.09
N ILE A 75 -10.59 -18.42 -22.12
CA ILE A 75 -11.51 -17.26 -22.05
C ILE A 75 -12.59 -17.48 -23.12
N THR A 76 -13.78 -17.89 -22.70
CA THR A 76 -14.92 -18.21 -23.57
C THR A 76 -16.19 -17.42 -23.21
N GLY A 77 -16.15 -16.64 -22.12
CA GLY A 77 -17.28 -15.87 -21.62
C GLY A 77 -18.22 -16.68 -20.72
N LYS A 78 -17.73 -17.79 -20.15
CA LYS A 78 -18.56 -18.73 -19.37
C LYS A 78 -19.03 -18.15 -18.03
N ASP A 79 -18.24 -17.26 -17.45
CA ASP A 79 -18.53 -16.56 -16.21
C ASP A 79 -18.41 -15.04 -16.40
N TYR A 80 -18.82 -14.27 -15.39
CA TYR A 80 -18.85 -12.81 -15.51
C TYR A 80 -17.45 -12.21 -15.66
N VAL A 81 -16.43 -12.84 -15.07
CA VAL A 81 -15.04 -12.39 -15.18
C VAL A 81 -14.56 -12.53 -16.62
N GLU A 82 -14.75 -13.70 -17.23
CA GLU A 82 -14.39 -13.92 -18.63
C GLU A 82 -15.16 -12.98 -19.57
N ARG A 83 -16.44 -12.70 -19.30
CA ARG A 83 -17.20 -11.72 -20.08
C ARG A 83 -16.65 -10.30 -19.92
N CYS A 84 -16.21 -9.92 -18.72
CA CYS A 84 -15.53 -8.66 -18.49
C CYS A 84 -14.18 -8.59 -19.23
N ILE A 85 -13.38 -9.67 -19.21
CA ILE A 85 -12.13 -9.76 -19.96
C ILE A 85 -12.39 -9.55 -21.46
N LEU A 86 -13.31 -10.31 -22.04
CA LEU A 86 -13.66 -10.19 -23.45
C LEU A 86 -14.18 -8.79 -23.81
N LYS A 87 -15.00 -8.18 -22.94
CA LYS A 87 -15.55 -6.84 -23.15
C LYS A 87 -14.45 -5.78 -23.08
N ALA A 88 -13.55 -5.85 -22.11
CA ALA A 88 -12.45 -4.91 -21.96
C ALA A 88 -11.50 -4.96 -23.17
N ILE A 89 -11.10 -6.16 -23.59
CA ILE A 89 -10.23 -6.35 -24.77
C ILE A 89 -10.88 -5.83 -26.05
N LYS A 90 -12.16 -6.10 -26.29
CA LYS A 90 -12.86 -5.66 -27.51
C LYS A 90 -13.07 -4.15 -27.61
N ASN A 91 -12.97 -3.43 -26.50
CA ASN A 91 -13.19 -1.99 -26.42
C ASN A 91 -11.93 -1.23 -26.01
N ASP A 92 -10.75 -1.87 -26.08
CA ASP A 92 -9.46 -1.28 -25.73
C ASP A 92 -9.42 -0.64 -24.33
N ILE A 93 -10.14 -1.23 -23.37
CA ILE A 93 -10.16 -0.77 -21.98
C ILE A 93 -9.05 -1.45 -21.20
N VAL A 94 -8.20 -0.64 -20.58
CA VAL A 94 -7.20 -1.08 -19.62
C VAL A 94 -7.83 -1.24 -18.24
N ILE A 95 -7.54 -2.34 -17.56
CA ILE A 95 -7.99 -2.61 -16.19
C ILE A 95 -6.77 -2.71 -15.29
N TYR A 96 -6.73 -1.89 -14.25
CA TYR A 96 -5.73 -1.92 -13.18
C TYR A 96 -6.44 -2.09 -11.84
N SER A 97 -5.87 -2.92 -10.96
CA SER A 97 -6.43 -3.18 -9.63
C SER A 97 -5.42 -2.92 -8.54
N ALA A 98 -5.80 -2.21 -7.48
CA ALA A 98 -4.96 -2.03 -6.28
C ALA A 98 -5.74 -2.56 -5.07
N HIS A 99 -5.32 -3.72 -4.57
CA HIS A 99 -6.02 -4.53 -3.59
C HIS A 99 -5.27 -4.51 -2.26
N THR A 100 -4.64 -5.62 -1.84
CA THR A 100 -3.95 -5.69 -0.55
C THR A 100 -2.73 -4.78 -0.47
N ASN A 101 -2.11 -4.41 -1.60
CA ASN A 101 -1.08 -3.37 -1.61
C ASN A 101 -1.62 -2.02 -1.14
N LEU A 102 -2.87 -1.71 -1.48
CA LEU A 102 -3.55 -0.49 -1.03
C LEU A 102 -4.07 -0.63 0.40
N ASP A 103 -4.50 -1.82 0.83
CA ASP A 103 -4.87 -2.07 2.23
C ASP A 103 -3.70 -1.88 3.18
N ASN A 104 -2.50 -2.31 2.74
CA ASN A 104 -1.26 -2.26 3.48
C ASN A 104 -0.53 -0.92 3.40
N ALA A 105 -0.91 -0.02 2.50
CA ALA A 105 -0.22 1.24 2.29
C ALA A 105 -0.60 2.31 3.32
N GLN A 106 0.38 3.14 3.71
CA GLN A 106 0.11 4.36 4.47
C GLN A 106 -0.86 5.27 3.69
N GLY A 107 -1.96 5.68 4.33
CA GLY A 107 -3.03 6.46 3.66
C GLY A 107 -3.99 5.61 2.80
N GLY A 108 -3.82 4.30 2.77
CA GLY A 108 -4.65 3.35 2.04
C GLY A 108 -6.04 3.11 2.61
N VAL A 109 -6.65 1.97 2.27
CA VAL A 109 -8.06 1.66 2.58
C VAL A 109 -8.36 1.77 4.07
N ASN A 110 -7.54 1.14 4.92
CA ASN A 110 -7.74 1.16 6.37
C ASN A 110 -7.61 2.58 6.95
N TYR A 111 -6.68 3.39 6.44
CA TYR A 111 -6.57 4.80 6.83
C TYR A 111 -7.80 5.60 6.39
N LYS A 112 -8.36 5.31 5.21
CA LYS A 112 -9.59 5.96 4.74
C LYS A 112 -10.80 5.59 5.59
N ILE A 113 -10.91 4.35 6.04
CA ILE A 113 -11.95 3.93 7.00
C ILE A 113 -11.76 4.69 8.32
N ALA A 114 -10.53 4.78 8.83
CA ALA A 114 -10.21 5.52 10.05
C ALA A 114 -10.58 7.02 9.93
N GLU A 115 -10.29 7.64 8.78
CA GLU A 115 -10.69 9.03 8.45
C GLU A 115 -12.21 9.20 8.51
N LYS A 116 -12.98 8.28 7.90
CA LYS A 116 -14.46 8.33 7.89
C LYS A 116 -15.05 8.19 9.28
N ILE A 117 -14.41 7.41 10.16
CA ILE A 117 -14.81 7.26 11.56
C ILE A 117 -14.41 8.49 12.39
N GLY A 118 -13.37 9.22 11.98
CA GLY A 118 -12.82 10.37 12.69
C GLY A 118 -11.69 10.02 13.67
N LEU A 119 -11.02 8.89 13.49
CA LEU A 119 -9.96 8.43 14.39
C LEU A 119 -8.68 9.28 14.28
N LYS A 120 -7.99 9.43 15.41
CA LYS A 120 -6.68 10.07 15.56
C LYS A 120 -5.64 9.06 16.02
N ASN A 121 -4.38 9.51 16.10
CA ASN A 121 -3.25 8.73 16.63
C ASN A 121 -3.10 7.35 15.94
N LEU A 122 -3.27 7.34 14.62
CA LEU A 122 -3.36 6.11 13.83
C LEU A 122 -2.03 5.34 13.83
N LYS A 123 -2.12 4.03 14.01
CA LYS A 123 -1.01 3.09 13.89
C LYS A 123 -1.47 1.85 13.14
N VAL A 124 -0.58 1.27 12.33
CA VAL A 124 -0.82 -0.04 11.70
C VAL A 124 -1.04 -1.09 12.80
N LEU A 125 -2.08 -1.91 12.64
CA LEU A 125 -2.46 -2.92 13.63
C LEU A 125 -1.53 -4.14 13.57
N GLU A 126 -1.20 -4.60 12.36
CA GLU A 126 -0.20 -5.65 12.11
C GLU A 126 0.86 -5.16 11.12
N PRO A 127 1.97 -4.58 11.60
CA PRO A 127 3.07 -4.13 10.74
C PRO A 127 3.72 -5.27 9.95
N LYS A 128 4.23 -4.97 8.75
CA LYS A 128 5.01 -5.92 7.96
C LYS A 128 6.36 -6.18 8.64
N GLU A 129 6.61 -7.43 9.00
CA GLU A 129 7.89 -7.91 9.54
C GLU A 129 8.89 -8.22 8.41
N ASN A 130 10.20 -8.21 8.71
CA ASN A 130 11.27 -8.63 7.80
C ASN A 130 11.30 -7.92 6.44
N ASN A 131 10.66 -6.74 6.34
CA ASN A 131 10.51 -5.97 5.11
C ASN A 131 11.47 -4.77 5.02
N LEU A 132 12.40 -4.63 5.96
CA LEU A 132 13.41 -3.57 5.99
C LEU A 132 14.81 -4.14 5.84
N VAL A 133 15.67 -3.36 5.20
CA VAL A 133 17.11 -3.63 5.14
C VAL A 133 17.90 -2.38 5.50
N LYS A 134 19.12 -2.58 6.00
CA LYS A 134 20.10 -1.51 6.18
C LYS A 134 21.12 -1.58 5.04
N LEU A 135 21.25 -0.50 4.28
CA LEU A 135 22.38 -0.30 3.38
C LEU A 135 23.53 0.35 4.17
N VAL A 136 24.73 -0.19 3.99
CA VAL A 136 25.99 0.43 4.43
C VAL A 136 26.89 0.58 3.22
N THR A 137 27.49 1.74 3.01
CA THR A 137 28.46 1.97 1.94
C THR A 137 29.57 2.93 2.41
N PHE A 138 30.67 2.98 1.68
CA PHE A 138 31.89 3.70 2.06
C PHE A 138 32.30 4.60 0.91
N VAL A 139 32.33 5.90 1.16
CA VAL A 139 32.46 6.93 0.10
C VAL A 139 33.58 7.90 0.49
N PRO A 140 34.47 8.33 -0.44
CA PRO A 140 35.42 9.38 -0.12
C PRO A 140 34.74 10.63 0.41
N TYR A 141 35.39 11.30 1.37
CA TYR A 141 34.78 12.37 2.16
C TYR A 141 34.13 13.47 1.31
N ALA A 142 34.77 13.87 0.21
CA ALA A 142 34.29 14.94 -0.66
C ALA A 142 33.04 14.58 -1.50
N GLN A 143 32.73 13.29 -1.69
CA GLN A 143 31.60 12.81 -2.49
C GLN A 143 30.44 12.29 -1.63
N ALA A 144 30.63 12.19 -0.31
CA ALA A 144 29.65 11.59 0.59
C ALA A 144 28.27 12.26 0.55
N ASP A 145 28.19 13.59 0.39
CA ASP A 145 26.91 14.31 0.27
C ASP A 145 26.14 13.92 -0.99
N ALA A 146 26.80 13.93 -2.16
CA ALA A 146 26.17 13.57 -3.42
C ALA A 146 25.62 12.13 -3.42
N VAL A 147 26.35 11.19 -2.81
CA VAL A 147 25.89 9.82 -2.65
C VAL A 147 24.69 9.74 -1.69
N ARG A 148 24.71 10.47 -0.57
CA ARG A 148 23.55 10.53 0.34
C ARG A 148 22.30 11.03 -0.37
N GLU A 149 22.39 12.13 -1.10
CA GLU A 149 21.28 12.70 -1.85
C GLU A 149 20.70 11.70 -2.86
N ALA A 150 21.56 10.98 -3.58
CA ALA A 150 21.12 9.94 -4.51
C ALA A 150 20.39 8.78 -3.80
N LEU A 151 20.87 8.35 -2.64
CA LEU A 151 20.22 7.32 -1.83
C LEU A 151 18.86 7.78 -1.29
N PHE A 152 18.76 9.02 -0.82
CA PHE A 152 17.50 9.59 -0.33
C PHE A 152 16.47 9.76 -1.45
N ALA A 153 16.92 10.21 -2.63
CA ALA A 153 16.07 10.28 -3.81
C ALA A 153 15.55 8.91 -4.26
N ALA A 154 16.35 7.85 -4.07
CA ALA A 154 15.91 6.46 -4.28
C ALA A 154 14.95 5.95 -3.18
N GLY A 155 14.73 6.73 -2.13
CA GLY A 155 13.77 6.44 -1.05
C GLY A 155 14.38 5.78 0.19
N CYS A 156 15.69 5.81 0.35
CA CYS A 156 16.32 5.47 1.62
C CYS A 156 16.03 6.51 2.71
N GLY A 157 16.09 6.08 3.97
CA GLY A 157 16.05 6.98 5.11
C GLY A 157 14.66 7.58 5.39
N ASN A 158 13.59 6.97 4.88
CA ASN A 158 12.23 7.34 5.24
C ASN A 158 11.80 6.54 6.47
N ILE A 159 11.61 7.21 7.60
CA ILE A 159 11.23 6.61 8.89
C ILE A 159 10.16 7.47 9.54
N GLY A 160 8.91 6.99 9.53
CA GLY A 160 7.78 7.75 10.02
C GLY A 160 7.65 9.08 9.26
N ASP A 161 7.62 10.20 10.00
CA ASP A 161 7.50 11.55 9.45
C ASP A 161 8.85 12.21 9.09
N TYR A 162 9.95 11.47 9.16
CA TYR A 162 11.29 11.96 8.83
C TYR A 162 11.78 11.31 7.53
N ASP A 163 12.36 12.13 6.65
CA ASP A 163 13.08 11.67 5.46
C ASP A 163 14.60 11.81 5.65
N SER A 164 15.37 11.40 4.63
CA SER A 164 16.81 11.64 4.54
C SER A 164 17.62 11.12 5.75
N CYS A 165 17.10 10.11 6.46
CA CYS A 165 17.75 9.55 7.63
C CYS A 165 18.97 8.71 7.24
N SER A 166 20.14 9.11 7.74
CA SER A 166 21.37 8.31 7.67
C SER A 166 22.23 8.52 8.91
N TYR A 167 23.06 7.54 9.24
CA TYR A 167 24.15 7.70 10.19
C TYR A 167 25.48 7.64 9.44
N ASN A 168 26.44 8.47 9.87
CA ASN A 168 27.68 8.70 9.14
C ASN A 168 28.87 8.62 10.10
N LEU A 169 29.89 7.85 9.74
CA LEU A 169 31.12 7.74 10.52
C LEU A 169 32.32 7.94 9.61
N LYS A 170 33.21 8.87 9.96
CA LYS A 170 34.50 9.03 9.27
C LYS A 170 35.42 7.88 9.64
N GLY A 171 36.13 7.36 8.65
CA GLY A 171 37.11 6.30 8.82
C GLY A 171 38.13 6.32 7.70
N GLU A 172 38.96 5.27 7.66
CA GLU A 172 39.96 5.07 6.62
C GLU A 172 39.68 3.75 5.90
N GLY A 173 39.50 3.83 4.58
CA GLY A 173 39.44 2.67 3.70
C GLY A 173 40.83 2.30 3.19
N THR A 174 41.09 1.02 2.99
CA THR A 174 42.33 0.57 2.35
C THR A 174 42.04 -0.35 1.18
N PHE A 175 42.74 -0.13 0.07
CA PHE A 175 42.63 -1.00 -1.10
C PHE A 175 43.91 -0.94 -1.91
N ARG A 176 44.09 -1.93 -2.79
CA ARG A 176 45.18 -1.94 -3.78
C ARG A 176 44.58 -2.18 -5.15
N ALA A 177 44.64 -1.16 -6.00
CA ALA A 177 44.23 -1.26 -7.39
C ALA A 177 45.09 -2.30 -8.13
N LYS A 178 44.45 -3.23 -8.83
CA LYS A 178 45.13 -4.26 -9.64
C LYS A 178 45.40 -3.74 -11.05
N GLU A 179 46.31 -4.40 -11.74
CA GLU A 179 46.58 -4.12 -13.16
C GLU A 179 45.27 -4.24 -13.98
N GLY A 180 45.03 -3.27 -14.87
CA GLY A 180 43.80 -3.19 -15.67
C GLY A 180 42.61 -2.45 -15.04
N THR A 181 42.78 -1.85 -13.85
CA THR A 181 41.76 -0.98 -13.22
C THR A 181 41.98 0.51 -13.54
N HIS A 182 40.95 1.34 -13.36
CA HIS A 182 41.03 2.80 -13.48
C HIS A 182 40.60 3.46 -12.16
N PRO A 183 41.41 3.31 -11.10
CA PRO A 183 41.01 3.75 -9.78
C PRO A 183 40.76 5.26 -9.74
N PHE A 184 39.68 5.66 -9.10
CA PHE A 184 39.35 7.07 -8.88
C PHE A 184 40.47 7.80 -8.10
N CYS A 185 41.08 7.12 -7.13
CA CYS A 185 42.23 7.57 -6.36
C CYS A 185 43.20 6.40 -6.06
N GLY A 186 44.45 6.73 -5.74
CA GLY A 186 45.52 5.76 -5.49
C GLY A 186 46.28 5.31 -6.75
N THR A 187 47.38 4.56 -6.54
CA THR A 187 48.28 4.09 -7.60
C THR A 187 48.12 2.59 -7.84
N ILE A 188 48.09 2.17 -9.11
CA ILE A 188 48.02 0.75 -9.48
C ILE A 188 49.22 -0.01 -8.88
N GLY A 189 48.94 -1.13 -8.20
CA GLY A 189 49.96 -1.99 -7.58
C GLY A 189 50.37 -1.57 -6.16
N GLU A 190 49.96 -0.39 -5.69
CA GLU A 190 50.31 0.13 -4.36
C GLU A 190 49.12 0.07 -3.40
N LEU A 191 49.38 -0.12 -2.10
CA LEU A 191 48.34 -0.02 -1.08
C LEU A 191 48.01 1.47 -0.88
N HIS A 192 46.74 1.82 -1.08
CA HIS A 192 46.21 3.16 -0.90
C HIS A 192 45.38 3.23 0.39
N HIS A 193 45.43 4.38 1.04
CA HIS A 193 44.63 4.73 2.21
C HIS A 193 43.78 5.95 1.83
N GLU A 194 42.47 5.86 1.96
CA GLU A 194 41.55 6.94 1.61
C GLU A 194 40.69 7.33 2.82
N GLU A 195 40.50 8.64 3.05
CA GLU A 195 39.55 9.12 4.03
C GLU A 195 38.11 8.93 3.52
N GLU A 196 37.37 8.05 4.18
CA GLU A 196 36.03 7.67 3.76
C GLU A 196 34.98 7.97 4.83
N VAL A 197 33.73 8.08 4.39
CA VAL A 197 32.55 8.12 5.24
C VAL A 197 31.82 6.81 5.06
N ARG A 198 31.69 6.06 6.15
CA ARG A 198 30.72 4.97 6.26
C ARG A 198 29.33 5.60 6.39
N ILE A 199 28.53 5.48 5.33
CA ILE A 199 27.14 5.93 5.28
C ILE A 199 26.25 4.71 5.53
N GLU A 200 25.33 4.82 6.47
CA GLU A 200 24.35 3.77 6.73
C GLU A 200 22.92 4.32 6.77
N THR A 201 22.01 3.68 6.03
CA THR A 201 20.61 4.13 5.90
C THR A 201 19.67 2.92 5.76
N ILE A 202 18.41 3.11 6.14
CA ILE A 202 17.38 2.06 6.11
C ILE A 202 16.50 2.23 4.87
N LEU A 203 15.98 1.13 4.33
CA LEU A 203 15.03 1.16 3.22
C LEU A 203 14.11 -0.06 3.23
N PRO A 204 12.91 0.05 2.62
CA PRO A 204 12.10 -1.12 2.30
C PRO A 204 12.85 -2.08 1.38
N SER A 205 12.72 -3.38 1.64
CA SER A 205 13.44 -4.44 0.92
C SER A 205 13.20 -4.42 -0.59
N PHE A 206 11.99 -4.04 -1.03
CA PHE A 206 11.64 -3.94 -2.45
C PHE A 206 12.35 -2.79 -3.18
N LYS A 207 12.84 -1.77 -2.46
CA LYS A 207 13.62 -0.65 -3.04
C LYS A 207 15.09 -0.97 -3.24
N LYS A 208 15.55 -2.17 -2.84
CA LYS A 208 16.96 -2.58 -2.90
C LYS A 208 17.58 -2.41 -4.29
N ALA A 209 16.90 -2.89 -5.34
CA ALA A 209 17.45 -2.85 -6.70
C ALA A 209 17.61 -1.41 -7.23
N GLU A 210 16.60 -0.56 -7.00
CA GLU A 210 16.63 0.86 -7.38
C GLU A 210 17.72 1.62 -6.59
N THR A 211 17.83 1.33 -5.30
CA THR A 211 18.83 1.95 -4.42
C THR A 211 20.25 1.57 -4.83
N ILE A 212 20.52 0.30 -5.11
CA ILE A 212 21.84 -0.13 -5.58
C ILE A 212 22.17 0.54 -6.90
N LYS A 213 21.21 0.64 -7.83
CA LYS A 213 21.42 1.35 -9.09
C LYS A 213 21.76 2.83 -8.85
N ALA A 214 21.06 3.51 -7.93
CA ALA A 214 21.32 4.90 -7.60
C ALA A 214 22.70 5.08 -6.94
N LEU A 215 23.08 4.17 -6.03
CA LEU A 215 24.40 4.13 -5.42
C LEU A 215 25.49 4.03 -6.49
N LEU A 216 25.43 2.99 -7.34
CA LEU A 216 26.45 2.75 -8.36
C LEU A 216 26.57 3.90 -9.37
N ALA A 217 25.45 4.60 -9.67
CA ALA A 217 25.47 5.73 -10.58
C ALA A 217 26.08 7.01 -9.96
N ALA A 218 25.95 7.21 -8.64
CA ALA A 218 26.42 8.39 -7.93
C ALA A 218 27.82 8.23 -7.33
N HIS A 219 28.26 6.99 -7.11
CA HIS A 219 29.51 6.69 -6.44
C HIS A 219 30.73 6.98 -7.33
N PRO A 220 31.83 7.57 -6.81
CA PRO A 220 33.01 7.90 -7.62
C PRO A 220 33.83 6.68 -8.05
N TYR A 221 33.81 5.61 -7.27
CA TYR A 221 34.54 4.38 -7.59
C TYR A 221 33.84 3.54 -8.66
N GLU A 222 34.65 2.87 -9.49
CA GLU A 222 34.18 1.89 -10.49
C GLU A 222 33.45 0.71 -9.84
N GLU A 223 33.96 0.24 -8.70
CA GLU A 223 33.40 -0.86 -7.91
C GLU A 223 33.20 -0.43 -6.44
N PRO A 224 32.05 0.21 -6.13
CA PRO A 224 31.74 0.63 -4.76
C PRO A 224 31.56 -0.55 -3.81
N ALA A 225 32.17 -0.48 -2.62
CA ALA A 225 31.88 -1.43 -1.55
C ALA A 225 30.59 -1.06 -0.82
N PHE A 226 29.69 -2.03 -0.66
CA PHE A 226 28.48 -1.87 0.13
C PHE A 226 27.96 -3.20 0.67
N ASP A 227 27.22 -3.10 1.78
CA ASP A 227 26.59 -4.21 2.47
C ASP A 227 25.09 -3.99 2.59
N ILE A 228 24.31 -5.08 2.53
CA ILE A 228 22.88 -5.08 2.80
C ILE A 228 22.61 -6.02 3.97
N TYR A 229 22.17 -5.47 5.09
CA TYR A 229 21.80 -6.24 6.27
C TYR A 229 20.28 -6.40 6.35
N PRO A 230 19.74 -7.62 6.46
CA PRO A 230 18.33 -7.80 6.78
C PRO A 230 18.07 -7.27 8.19
N LEU A 231 16.95 -6.57 8.36
CA LEU A 231 16.52 -6.07 9.66
C LEU A 231 15.29 -6.84 10.13
N LEU A 232 15.30 -7.22 11.41
CA LEU A 232 14.15 -7.80 12.10
C LEU A 232 13.20 -6.72 12.63
N ASN A 233 13.48 -5.44 12.36
CA ASN A 233 12.62 -4.33 12.72
C ASN A 233 11.29 -4.42 11.98
N ASP A 234 10.19 -4.20 12.70
CA ASP A 234 8.88 -4.03 12.11
C ASP A 234 8.83 -2.75 11.27
N TRP A 235 8.14 -2.82 10.14
CA TRP A 235 7.87 -1.63 9.33
C TRP A 235 6.52 -1.04 9.67
N SER A 236 6.49 -0.12 10.64
CA SER A 236 5.26 0.49 11.16
C SER A 236 4.46 1.35 10.17
N GLN A 237 5.01 1.64 8.99
CA GLN A 237 4.35 2.43 7.94
C GLN A 237 3.60 1.57 6.92
N ALA A 238 3.69 0.24 7.01
CA ALA A 238 2.98 -0.66 6.11
C ALA A 238 2.52 -1.92 6.82
N GLY A 239 1.29 -2.34 6.55
CA GLY A 239 0.72 -3.57 7.09
C GLY A 239 -0.79 -3.50 7.26
N SER A 240 -1.33 -4.57 7.83
CA SER A 240 -2.77 -4.85 7.80
C SER A 240 -3.49 -4.17 8.97
N GLY A 241 -4.63 -3.57 8.67
CA GLY A 241 -5.49 -2.92 9.65
C GLY A 241 -4.89 -1.69 10.31
N ILE A 242 -5.75 -0.94 11.01
CA ILE A 242 -5.38 0.27 11.74
C ILE A 242 -5.98 0.22 13.14
N VAL A 243 -5.25 0.77 14.12
CA VAL A 243 -5.78 1.15 15.42
C VAL A 243 -5.62 2.65 15.63
N GLY A 244 -6.63 3.27 16.21
CA GLY A 244 -6.65 4.69 16.51
C GLY A 244 -7.62 5.01 17.64
N GLU A 245 -7.75 6.29 17.94
CA GLU A 245 -8.53 6.78 19.08
C GLU A 245 -9.56 7.82 18.62
N LEU A 246 -10.76 7.78 19.22
CA LEU A 246 -11.73 8.86 19.13
C LEU A 246 -11.28 10.03 20.02
N ASP A 247 -11.62 11.26 19.62
CA ASP A 247 -11.36 12.46 20.42
C ASP A 247 -12.15 12.44 21.74
N GLU A 248 -13.39 11.95 21.72
CA GLU A 248 -14.26 11.76 22.89
C GLU A 248 -14.81 10.32 22.90
N SER A 249 -14.95 9.73 24.09
CA SER A 249 -15.51 8.38 24.22
C SER A 249 -17.02 8.37 23.93
N GLU A 250 -17.50 7.26 23.36
CA GLU A 250 -18.92 7.04 23.07
C GLU A 250 -19.37 5.71 23.68
N THR A 251 -20.65 5.60 24.04
CA THR A 251 -21.20 4.30 24.43
C THR A 251 -21.20 3.33 23.24
N GLU A 252 -21.09 2.02 23.49
CA GLU A 252 -21.11 1.00 22.42
C GLU A 252 -22.29 1.20 21.44
N LEU A 253 -23.48 1.53 21.94
CA LEU A 253 -24.67 1.65 21.10
C LEU A 253 -24.67 2.93 20.24
N GLU A 254 -24.17 4.05 20.77
CA GLU A 254 -24.05 5.30 20.01
C GLU A 254 -23.02 5.17 18.90
N PHE A 255 -21.88 4.58 19.24
CA PHE A 255 -20.82 4.27 18.30
C PHE A 255 -21.34 3.40 17.14
N LEU A 256 -21.97 2.27 17.43
CA LEU A 256 -22.50 1.36 16.39
C LEU A 256 -23.56 2.03 15.51
N LYS A 257 -24.43 2.88 16.07
CA LYS A 257 -25.42 3.66 15.29
C LYS A 257 -24.72 4.65 14.36
N ARG A 258 -23.66 5.32 14.84
CA ARG A 258 -22.86 6.25 14.04
C ARG A 258 -22.12 5.53 12.93
N ILE A 259 -21.50 4.38 13.19
CA ILE A 259 -20.86 3.53 12.18
C ILE A 259 -21.88 3.08 11.12
N LYS A 260 -23.03 2.56 11.55
CA LYS A 260 -24.12 2.18 10.63
C LYS A 260 -24.55 3.33 9.72
N LYS A 261 -24.68 4.54 10.25
CA LYS A 261 -25.01 5.73 9.45
C LYS A 261 -23.88 6.13 8.51
N THR A 262 -22.65 6.14 9.01
CA THR A 262 -21.46 6.60 8.28
C THR A 262 -21.19 5.75 7.06
N PHE A 263 -21.26 4.43 7.19
CA PHE A 263 -20.99 3.48 6.11
C PHE A 263 -22.26 2.99 5.40
N GLU A 264 -23.42 3.60 5.68
CA GLU A 264 -24.71 3.27 5.07
C GLU A 264 -25.08 1.77 5.20
N VAL A 265 -24.75 1.17 6.34
CA VAL A 265 -24.88 -0.27 6.57
C VAL A 265 -26.35 -0.67 6.72
N GLY A 266 -26.82 -1.60 5.88
CA GLY A 266 -28.18 -2.14 5.99
C GLY A 266 -28.41 -2.84 7.33
N CYS A 267 -27.58 -3.83 7.64
CA CYS A 267 -27.61 -4.58 8.90
C CYS A 267 -26.20 -4.71 9.48
N LEU A 268 -25.95 -4.04 10.61
CA LEU A 268 -24.71 -4.16 11.38
C LEU A 268 -24.85 -5.32 12.34
N ARG A 269 -23.88 -6.23 12.36
CA ARG A 269 -23.83 -7.34 13.34
C ARG A 269 -22.74 -7.06 14.36
N HIS A 270 -23.00 -7.46 15.60
CA HIS A 270 -22.04 -7.29 16.68
C HIS A 270 -22.18 -8.41 17.72
N ASN A 271 -21.13 -8.66 18.52
CA ASN A 271 -21.23 -9.54 19.68
C ASN A 271 -22.02 -8.87 20.83
N LYS A 272 -22.24 -9.58 21.93
CA LYS A 272 -23.08 -9.08 23.03
C LYS A 272 -22.50 -7.77 23.62
N LEU A 273 -23.34 -6.74 23.71
CA LEU A 273 -22.97 -5.47 24.37
C LEU A 273 -22.78 -5.67 25.87
N LYS A 274 -21.79 -4.98 26.43
CA LYS A 274 -21.40 -5.05 27.84
C LYS A 274 -21.45 -3.71 28.56
N GLY A 275 -21.82 -2.64 27.86
CA GLY A 275 -21.81 -1.27 28.39
C GLY A 275 -20.40 -0.68 28.43
N ARG A 276 -19.55 -1.05 27.48
CA ARG A 276 -18.21 -0.45 27.35
C ARG A 276 -18.31 1.02 26.88
N GLU A 277 -17.30 1.79 27.25
CA GLU A 277 -17.00 3.04 26.58
C GLU A 277 -16.04 2.74 25.43
N ILE A 278 -16.31 3.29 24.24
CA ILE A 278 -15.49 3.13 23.05
C ILE A 278 -14.63 4.38 22.92
N GLN A 279 -13.32 4.20 22.99
CA GLN A 279 -12.35 5.25 22.67
C GLN A 279 -11.31 4.73 21.69
N LYS A 280 -10.75 3.54 21.92
CA LYS A 280 -9.74 2.92 21.06
C LYS A 280 -10.41 1.95 20.09
N VAL A 281 -10.24 2.22 18.80
CA VAL A 281 -10.90 1.49 17.71
C VAL A 281 -9.84 0.81 16.86
N ALA A 282 -9.90 -0.51 16.75
CA ALA A 282 -9.18 -1.28 15.75
C ALA A 282 -10.09 -1.56 14.56
N LEU A 283 -9.55 -1.57 13.35
CA LEU A 283 -10.31 -1.84 12.13
C LEU A 283 -9.49 -2.52 11.05
N CYS A 284 -10.18 -3.26 10.20
CA CYS A 284 -9.66 -3.76 8.92
C CYS A 284 -10.80 -3.89 7.92
N GLY A 285 -10.70 -3.23 6.77
CA GLY A 285 -11.65 -3.39 5.66
C GLY A 285 -11.77 -4.84 5.20
N GLY A 286 -12.87 -5.17 4.54
CA GLY A 286 -13.07 -6.48 3.91
C GLY A 286 -13.08 -7.63 4.90
N ALA A 287 -12.40 -8.72 4.56
CA ALA A 287 -12.34 -9.95 5.35
C ALA A 287 -11.23 -9.93 6.42
N GLY A 288 -11.30 -8.98 7.35
CA GLY A 288 -10.24 -8.70 8.32
C GLY A 288 -10.26 -9.51 9.63
N ALA A 289 -11.16 -10.48 9.80
CA ALA A 289 -11.31 -11.22 11.08
C ALA A 289 -10.01 -11.90 11.59
N PHE A 290 -9.05 -12.18 10.70
CA PHE A 290 -7.74 -12.73 11.07
C PHE A 290 -6.93 -11.81 12.01
N LEU A 291 -7.25 -10.51 12.08
CA LEU A 291 -6.60 -9.53 12.95
C LEU A 291 -7.24 -9.39 14.33
N LEU A 292 -8.29 -10.17 14.64
CA LEU A 292 -8.93 -10.12 15.96
C LEU A 292 -7.94 -10.31 17.13
N PRO A 293 -6.97 -11.25 17.09
CA PRO A 293 -5.98 -11.38 18.15
C PRO A 293 -5.12 -10.12 18.34
N GLN A 294 -4.77 -9.42 17.26
CA GLN A 294 -3.98 -8.21 17.23
C GLN A 294 -4.80 -7.04 17.79
N ALA A 295 -6.09 -6.95 17.41
CA ALA A 295 -7.02 -5.96 17.94
C ALA A 295 -7.13 -6.08 19.48
N ILE A 296 -7.33 -7.31 19.98
CA ILE A 296 -7.38 -7.59 21.43
C ILE A 296 -6.04 -7.22 22.10
N ARG A 297 -4.90 -7.65 21.55
CA ARG A 297 -3.57 -7.32 22.10
C ARG A 297 -3.28 -5.82 22.10
N SER A 298 -3.84 -5.07 21.16
CA SER A 298 -3.72 -3.62 21.13
C SER A 298 -4.53 -2.93 22.24
N GLY A 299 -5.42 -3.65 22.92
CA GLY A 299 -6.34 -3.11 23.91
C GLY A 299 -7.42 -2.22 23.30
N ALA A 300 -7.83 -2.50 22.06
CA ALA A 300 -8.93 -1.80 21.42
C ALA A 300 -10.26 -2.17 22.11
N ASP A 301 -11.15 -1.19 22.27
CA ASP A 301 -12.48 -1.39 22.84
C ASP A 301 -13.42 -2.05 21.84
N VAL A 302 -13.18 -1.80 20.55
CA VAL A 302 -13.94 -2.35 19.42
C VAL A 302 -13.04 -2.71 18.25
N PHE A 303 -13.37 -3.82 17.59
CA PHE A 303 -12.81 -4.23 16.30
C PHE A 303 -13.88 -4.18 15.21
N ILE A 304 -13.66 -3.36 14.17
CA ILE A 304 -14.54 -3.23 13.00
C ILE A 304 -13.96 -3.97 11.80
N THR A 305 -14.76 -4.80 11.14
CA THR A 305 -14.39 -5.39 9.85
C THR A 305 -15.61 -5.66 8.97
N GLY A 306 -15.40 -6.05 7.72
CA GLY A 306 -16.46 -6.34 6.76
C GLY A 306 -17.07 -7.73 6.92
N GLU A 307 -16.27 -8.73 7.29
CA GLU A 307 -16.71 -10.13 7.42
C GLU A 307 -16.18 -10.79 8.71
N ILE A 308 -17.06 -11.44 9.46
CA ILE A 308 -16.72 -12.24 10.65
C ILE A 308 -17.43 -13.58 10.55
N LYS A 309 -16.72 -14.70 10.74
CA LYS A 309 -17.37 -16.03 10.72
C LYS A 309 -18.09 -16.28 12.04
N TYR A 310 -19.14 -17.09 11.99
CA TYR A 310 -19.95 -17.43 13.18
C TYR A 310 -19.10 -17.86 14.38
N HIS A 311 -18.09 -18.71 14.17
CA HIS A 311 -17.25 -19.21 15.25
C HIS A 311 -16.28 -18.17 15.82
N ASP A 312 -15.95 -17.12 15.06
CA ASP A 312 -15.06 -16.06 15.52
C ASP A 312 -15.75 -15.15 16.55
N TYR A 313 -17.09 -15.18 16.68
CA TYR A 313 -17.82 -14.39 17.67
C TYR A 313 -17.71 -14.92 19.11
N PHE A 314 -17.33 -16.18 19.30
CA PHE A 314 -17.42 -16.85 20.60
C PHE A 314 -16.25 -16.48 21.52
N GLY A 315 -16.55 -16.12 22.77
CA GLY A 315 -15.57 -16.06 23.84
C GLY A 315 -14.73 -14.78 23.87
N HIS A 316 -15.18 -13.74 23.17
CA HIS A 316 -14.51 -12.43 23.11
C HIS A 316 -15.35 -11.31 23.72
N GLU A 317 -16.55 -11.63 24.22
CA GLU A 317 -17.51 -10.64 24.71
C GLU A 317 -17.04 -9.89 25.94
N GLU A 318 -16.05 -10.40 26.70
CA GLU A 318 -15.42 -9.65 27.79
C GLU A 318 -14.22 -8.83 27.31
N ASP A 319 -13.53 -9.27 26.26
CA ASP A 319 -12.28 -8.67 25.78
C ASP A 319 -12.48 -7.49 24.84
N ILE A 320 -13.40 -7.58 23.88
CA ILE A 320 -13.59 -6.58 22.82
C ILE A 320 -15.02 -6.57 22.26
N LEU A 321 -15.50 -5.41 21.82
CA LEU A 321 -16.71 -5.33 20.98
C LEU A 321 -16.33 -5.70 19.55
N MET A 322 -17.02 -6.66 18.95
CA MET A 322 -16.82 -7.01 17.55
C MET A 322 -17.95 -6.41 16.73
N ALA A 323 -17.63 -5.77 15.60
CA ALA A 323 -18.62 -5.17 14.71
C ALA A 323 -18.34 -5.52 13.23
N GLU A 324 -19.27 -6.24 12.62
CA GLU A 324 -19.28 -6.60 11.20
C GLU A 324 -20.19 -5.61 10.45
N ILE A 325 -19.59 -4.82 9.55
CA ILE A 325 -20.28 -3.74 8.82
C ILE A 325 -20.59 -4.07 7.36
N GLY A 326 -20.12 -5.22 6.87
CA GLY A 326 -20.22 -5.62 5.47
C GLY A 326 -18.97 -5.28 4.65
N HIS A 327 -18.57 -6.21 3.78
CA HIS A 327 -17.36 -6.08 2.96
C HIS A 327 -17.42 -4.83 2.07
N TYR A 328 -18.46 -4.74 1.23
CA TYR A 328 -18.67 -3.60 0.33
C TYR A 328 -18.74 -2.28 1.11
N GLU A 329 -19.52 -2.25 2.19
CA GLU A 329 -19.74 -1.05 2.99
C GLU A 329 -18.43 -0.54 3.59
N SER A 330 -17.56 -1.44 4.06
CA SER A 330 -16.27 -1.07 4.64
C SER A 330 -15.30 -0.43 3.63
N GLU A 331 -15.37 -0.83 2.36
CA GLU A 331 -14.37 -0.44 1.35
C GLU A 331 -14.91 0.51 0.27
N GLN A 332 -16.20 0.84 0.29
CA GLN A 332 -16.83 1.68 -0.76
C GLN A 332 -16.13 3.04 -0.97
N TYR A 333 -15.40 3.54 0.04
CA TYR A 333 -14.64 4.79 -0.01
C TYR A 333 -13.25 4.66 -0.65
N THR A 334 -12.80 3.45 -1.00
CA THR A 334 -11.53 3.24 -1.71
C THR A 334 -11.47 4.03 -3.03
N LYS A 335 -12.61 4.21 -3.70
CA LYS A 335 -12.70 5.02 -4.92
C LYS A 335 -12.28 6.48 -4.70
N GLU A 336 -12.47 7.03 -3.50
CA GLU A 336 -12.03 8.38 -3.15
C GLU A 336 -10.50 8.48 -3.07
N ILE A 337 -9.82 7.40 -2.64
CA ILE A 337 -8.34 7.36 -2.57
C ILE A 337 -7.77 7.50 -3.99
N PHE A 338 -8.25 6.67 -4.92
CA PHE A 338 -7.86 6.78 -6.33
C PHE A 338 -8.16 8.16 -6.90
N TYR A 339 -9.33 8.72 -6.55
CA TYR A 339 -9.73 10.03 -7.01
C TYR A 339 -8.74 11.11 -6.58
N SER A 340 -8.41 11.17 -5.28
CA SER A 340 -7.47 12.15 -4.75
C SER A 340 -6.08 12.03 -5.39
N ILE A 341 -5.50 10.82 -5.44
CA ILE A 341 -4.17 10.60 -6.02
C ILE A 341 -4.10 11.12 -7.46
N ILE A 342 -5.09 10.76 -8.27
CA ILE A 342 -5.10 11.11 -9.70
C ILE A 342 -5.43 12.59 -9.88
N ARG A 343 -6.37 13.13 -9.11
CA ARG A 343 -6.78 14.53 -9.22
C ARG A 343 -5.66 15.48 -8.84
N ASP A 344 -4.89 15.16 -7.81
CA ASP A 344 -3.79 16.00 -7.33
C ASP A 344 -2.62 16.03 -8.32
N LEU A 345 -2.31 14.89 -8.95
CA LEU A 345 -1.21 14.77 -9.90
C LEU A 345 -1.60 15.13 -11.35
N PHE A 346 -2.88 14.95 -11.71
CA PHE A 346 -3.40 15.12 -13.06
C PHE A 346 -4.73 15.90 -13.05
N PRO A 347 -4.74 17.18 -12.64
CA PRO A 347 -5.96 17.94 -12.36
C PRO A 347 -6.90 18.15 -13.56
N ASN A 348 -6.40 18.01 -14.79
CA ASN A 348 -7.20 18.16 -16.01
C ASN A 348 -7.62 16.83 -16.66
N PHE A 349 -7.30 15.69 -16.03
CA PHE A 349 -7.65 14.38 -16.55
C PHE A 349 -9.14 14.05 -16.29
N ALA A 350 -9.81 13.46 -17.28
CA ALA A 350 -11.21 13.04 -17.14
C ALA A 350 -11.29 11.85 -16.18
N LEU A 351 -11.97 12.05 -15.05
CA LEU A 351 -11.99 11.10 -13.94
C LEU A 351 -13.39 11.05 -13.34
N GLN A 352 -13.91 9.85 -13.13
CA GLN A 352 -15.24 9.68 -12.54
C GLN A 352 -15.29 8.49 -11.58
N LEU A 353 -16.02 8.66 -10.48
CA LEU A 353 -16.42 7.55 -9.60
C LEU A 353 -17.58 6.80 -10.28
N SER A 354 -17.46 5.48 -10.40
CA SER A 354 -18.54 4.65 -10.93
C SER A 354 -19.81 4.82 -10.10
N LYS A 355 -20.93 5.00 -10.80
CA LYS A 355 -22.28 5.11 -10.22
C LYS A 355 -22.93 3.75 -9.99
N ILE A 356 -22.31 2.67 -10.48
CA ILE A 356 -22.81 1.32 -10.32
C ILE A 356 -22.58 0.87 -8.87
N ASN A 357 -23.66 0.50 -8.19
CA ASN A 357 -23.57 -0.18 -6.91
C ASN A 357 -23.27 -1.66 -7.17
N THR A 358 -22.06 -2.09 -6.80
CA THR A 358 -21.58 -3.46 -7.01
C THR A 358 -21.86 -4.39 -5.83
N ASN A 359 -22.52 -3.92 -4.76
CA ASN A 359 -22.85 -4.75 -3.61
C ASN A 359 -23.84 -5.88 -4.01
N PRO A 360 -23.40 -7.16 -4.00
CA PRO A 360 -24.27 -8.27 -4.34
C PRO A 360 -25.23 -8.63 -3.19
N ILE A 361 -24.95 -8.19 -1.97
CA ILE A 361 -25.72 -8.50 -0.77
C ILE A 361 -26.94 -7.57 -0.71
N LYS A 362 -28.12 -8.13 -0.45
CA LYS A 362 -29.38 -7.40 -0.27
C LYS A 362 -29.95 -7.71 1.10
N TYR A 363 -30.25 -6.66 1.84
CA TYR A 363 -30.82 -6.73 3.19
C TYR A 363 -32.36 -6.66 3.11
N LEU A 364 -33.05 -7.40 3.98
CA LEU A 364 -34.51 -7.38 4.14
C LEU A 364 -34.92 -6.55 5.36
#